data_AF-M2S069-F1
#
_entry.id   AF-M2S069-F1
#
_cell.length_a   1.000
_cell.length_b   1.000
_cell.length_c   1.000
_cell.angle_alpha   90.00
_cell.angle_beta   90.00
_cell.angle_gamma   90.00
#
_symmetry.space_group_name_H-M   'P 1'
#
loop_
_entity.id
_entity.type
_entity.pdbx_description
1 polymer ?
#
loop_
_entity_poly.entity_id
_entity_poly.type
_entity_poly.pdbx_seq_one_letter_code
_entity_poly.pdbx_strand_id
1 'polypeptide(L)'
;MYLIPRYSFKFSVVNPPDEIIKNMNVPVKTINGEDPFNIIREFGKKYSALKCPHAQFTLAKDYLVGGVLSYLPLTKEYLNTPISITFENGESVSVNYKIYRETASVSNSNEKLKQGIRKPLTEEETKDIINTKKALDENDRITRKFTSKDNNIHCSFSVNGVNN
;
A
#
# COMPACT_ATOMS: atom_id res chain seq x y z
N MET A 1 -22.61 1.28 7.68
CA MET A 1 -21.55 1.18 6.64
C MET A 1 -22.05 0.24 5.55
N TYR A 2 -21.71 0.45 4.27
CA TYR A 2 -22.07 -0.45 3.17
C TYR A 2 -20.83 -1.09 2.57
N LEU A 3 -20.94 -2.31 2.06
CA LEU A 3 -19.88 -2.94 1.27
C LEU A 3 -20.16 -2.73 -0.21
N ILE A 4 -19.23 -2.08 -0.88
CA ILE A 4 -19.28 -1.89 -2.33
C ILE A 4 -18.47 -3.03 -2.97
N PRO A 5 -19.10 -3.91 -3.77
CA PRO A 5 -18.38 -4.99 -4.46
C PRO A 5 -17.26 -4.43 -5.35
N ARG A 6 -16.08 -5.05 -5.29
CA ARG A 6 -14.95 -4.73 -6.18
C ARG A 6 -14.75 -5.87 -7.17
N TYR A 7 -14.98 -5.59 -8.45
CA TYR A 7 -14.83 -6.57 -9.54
C TYR A 7 -13.39 -6.65 -10.10
N SER A 8 -12.52 -5.76 -9.64
CA SER A 8 -11.11 -5.74 -10.04
C SER A 8 -10.23 -5.24 -8.91
N PHE A 9 -8.99 -5.73 -8.89
CA PHE A 9 -7.91 -5.24 -8.03
C PHE A 9 -6.63 -5.20 -8.85
N LYS A 10 -6.10 -4.00 -9.09
CA LYS A 10 -5.03 -3.75 -10.07
C LYS A 10 -5.38 -4.37 -11.44
N PHE A 11 -4.55 -5.27 -11.95
CA PHE A 11 -4.71 -5.96 -13.23
C PHE A 11 -5.46 -7.29 -13.11
N SER A 12 -5.94 -7.64 -11.92
CA SER A 12 -6.63 -8.89 -11.66
C SER A 12 -8.14 -8.68 -11.61
N VAL A 13 -8.88 -9.55 -12.30
CA VAL A 13 -10.33 -9.69 -12.11
C VAL A 13 -10.57 -10.34 -10.75
N VAL A 14 -11.51 -9.78 -9.99
CA VAL A 14 -11.96 -10.30 -8.70
C VAL A 14 -13.44 -10.62 -8.83
N ASN A 15 -13.83 -11.81 -8.43
CA ASN A 15 -15.25 -12.19 -8.34
C ASN A 15 -15.67 -12.04 -6.87
N PRO A 16 -16.43 -10.99 -6.50
CA PRO A 16 -16.98 -10.87 -5.17
C PRO A 16 -17.95 -12.03 -4.88
N PRO A 17 -18.06 -12.50 -3.62
CA PRO A 17 -19.11 -13.42 -3.22
C PRO A 17 -20.50 -12.88 -3.56
N ASP A 18 -21.41 -13.78 -3.98
CA ASP A 18 -22.78 -13.42 -4.37
C ASP A 18 -23.54 -12.74 -3.23
N GLU A 19 -23.27 -13.13 -1.98
CA GLU A 19 -23.85 -12.52 -0.78
C GLU A 19 -23.49 -11.04 -0.69
N ILE A 20 -22.25 -10.66 -1.03
CA ILE A 20 -21.83 -9.25 -1.02
C ILE A 20 -22.53 -8.47 -2.15
N ILE A 21 -22.71 -9.10 -3.32
CA ILE A 21 -23.38 -8.46 -4.47
C ILE A 21 -24.86 -8.24 -4.16
N LYS A 22 -25.56 -9.26 -3.66
CA LYS A 22 -26.99 -9.19 -3.31
C LYS A 22 -27.26 -8.18 -2.19
N ASN A 23 -26.32 -8.03 -1.27
CA ASN A 23 -26.44 -7.13 -0.11
C ASN A 23 -25.71 -5.78 -0.28
N MET A 24 -25.37 -5.35 -1.51
CA MET A 24 -24.63 -4.10 -1.72
C MET A 24 -25.33 -2.85 -1.14
N ASN A 25 -26.66 -2.88 -1.03
CA ASN A 25 -27.50 -1.81 -0.49
C ASN A 25 -27.99 -2.09 0.95
N VAL A 26 -27.51 -3.17 1.58
CA VAL A 26 -27.85 -3.51 2.96
C VAL A 26 -26.68 -3.09 3.85
N PRO A 27 -26.93 -2.34 4.95
CA PRO A 27 -25.86 -1.97 5.86
C PRO A 27 -25.20 -3.20 6.49
N VAL A 28 -23.89 -3.13 6.67
CA VAL A 28 -23.16 -4.07 7.52
C VAL A 28 -23.48 -3.76 8.97
N LYS A 29 -23.91 -4.81 9.68
CA LYS A 29 -24.19 -4.79 11.11
C LYS A 29 -22.94 -5.07 11.94
N THR A 30 -22.22 -6.14 11.61
CA THR A 30 -20.97 -6.50 12.30
C THR A 30 -19.90 -7.05 11.36
N ILE A 31 -18.64 -6.90 11.77
CA ILE A 31 -17.48 -7.59 11.20
C ILE A 31 -16.80 -8.34 12.33
N ASN A 32 -16.62 -9.65 12.18
CA ASN A 32 -16.11 -10.56 13.21
C ASN A 32 -16.86 -10.44 14.56
N GLY A 33 -18.17 -10.20 14.50
CA GLY A 33 -19.01 -10.02 15.69
C GLY A 33 -18.95 -8.62 16.32
N GLU A 34 -18.09 -7.73 15.83
CA GLU A 34 -17.86 -6.40 16.36
C GLU A 34 -18.44 -5.29 15.47
N ASP A 35 -18.60 -4.10 16.04
CA ASP A 35 -18.95 -2.91 15.27
C ASP A 35 -17.92 -2.66 14.15
N PRO A 36 -18.36 -2.43 12.89
CA PRO A 36 -17.43 -2.27 11.77
C PRO A 36 -16.46 -1.09 11.95
N PHE A 37 -16.88 0.00 12.59
CA PHE A 37 -16.00 1.15 12.84
C PHE A 37 -14.98 0.84 13.93
N ASN A 38 -15.29 -0.01 14.90
CA ASN A 38 -14.31 -0.50 15.87
C ASN A 38 -13.24 -1.35 15.21
N ILE A 39 -13.62 -2.27 14.30
CA ILE A 39 -12.64 -3.06 13.54
C ILE A 39 -11.65 -2.16 12.78
N ILE A 40 -12.16 -1.14 12.07
CA ILE A 40 -11.30 -0.20 11.32
C ILE A 40 -10.42 0.61 12.27
N ARG A 41 -10.96 1.07 13.40
CA ARG A 41 -10.20 1.85 14.40
C ARG A 41 -9.06 1.03 14.99
N GLU A 42 -9.33 -0.18 15.45
CA GLU A 42 -8.30 -1.05 16.04
C GLU A 42 -7.26 -1.49 15.01
N PHE A 43 -7.68 -1.73 13.76
CA PHE A 43 -6.74 -1.97 12.67
C PHE A 43 -5.81 -0.77 12.45
N GLY A 44 -6.36 0.45 12.42
CA GLY A 44 -5.58 1.67 12.26
C GLY A 44 -4.60 1.92 13.39
N LYS A 45 -5.00 1.71 14.64
CA LYS A 45 -4.10 1.82 15.80
C LYS A 45 -2.93 0.82 15.73
N LYS A 46 -3.21 -0.40 15.26
CA LYS A 46 -2.22 -1.48 15.23
C LYS A 46 -1.23 -1.36 14.07
N TYR A 47 -1.70 -0.91 12.90
CA TYR A 47 -0.91 -0.99 11.66
C TYR A 47 -0.58 0.35 11.02
N SER A 48 -1.12 1.47 11.52
CA SER A 48 -0.75 2.80 11.02
C SER A 48 0.42 3.39 11.80
N ALA A 49 1.38 3.98 11.08
CA ALA A 49 2.44 4.79 11.70
C ALA A 49 1.97 6.21 12.10
N LEU A 50 0.73 6.60 11.74
CA LEU A 50 0.19 7.92 12.05
C LEU A 50 -0.24 8.02 13.51
N LYS A 51 -0.10 9.22 14.09
CA LYS A 51 -0.53 9.49 15.48
C LYS A 51 -1.96 10.05 15.60
N CYS A 52 -2.44 10.74 14.57
CA CYS A 52 -3.77 11.36 14.58
C CYS A 52 -4.86 10.29 14.38
N PRO A 53 -5.84 10.14 15.30
CA PRO A 53 -6.87 9.11 15.21
C PRO A 53 -7.69 9.16 13.92
N HIS A 54 -8.02 10.37 13.45
CA HIS A 54 -8.76 10.55 12.20
C HIS A 54 -7.96 10.07 10.98
N ALA A 55 -6.65 10.34 10.97
CA ALA A 55 -5.77 9.92 9.88
C ALA A 55 -5.51 8.40 9.91
N GLN A 56 -5.35 7.82 11.11
CA GLN A 56 -5.28 6.37 11.30
C GLN A 56 -6.53 5.69 10.72
N PHE A 57 -7.72 6.18 11.09
CA PHE A 57 -8.98 5.63 10.61
C PHE A 57 -9.12 5.74 9.09
N THR A 58 -8.78 6.90 8.53
CA THR A 58 -8.86 7.15 7.08
C THR A 58 -7.98 6.19 6.29
N LEU A 59 -6.74 5.95 6.71
CA LEU A 59 -5.85 4.97 6.07
C LEU A 59 -6.30 3.53 6.30
N ALA A 60 -6.72 3.21 7.52
CA ALA A 60 -7.12 1.85 7.89
C ALA A 60 -8.30 1.35 7.06
N LYS A 61 -9.25 2.23 6.74
CA LYS A 61 -10.40 1.90 5.89
C LYS A 61 -9.96 1.34 4.54
N ASP A 62 -8.92 1.91 3.94
CA ASP A 62 -8.43 1.47 2.63
C ASP A 62 -7.53 0.22 2.77
N TYR A 63 -6.64 0.19 3.77
CA TYR A 63 -5.72 -0.93 4.00
C TYR A 63 -6.37 -2.21 4.48
N LEU A 64 -7.51 -2.12 5.18
CA LEU A 64 -8.31 -3.27 5.55
C LEU A 64 -8.88 -3.99 4.30
N VAL A 65 -9.13 -3.26 3.21
CA VAL A 65 -9.65 -3.84 1.96
C VAL A 65 -8.50 -4.36 1.08
N GLY A 66 -7.33 -3.74 1.13
CA GLY A 66 -6.14 -4.24 0.45
C GLY A 66 -4.92 -3.35 0.64
N GLY A 67 -3.73 -3.96 0.54
CA GLY A 67 -2.47 -3.25 0.70
C GLY A 67 -1.30 -4.04 0.14
N VAL A 68 -0.12 -3.43 0.16
CA VAL A 68 1.14 -4.10 -0.20
C VAL A 68 1.77 -4.63 1.08
N LEU A 69 2.12 -5.92 1.10
CA LEU A 69 2.69 -6.57 2.28
C LEU A 69 4.00 -5.92 2.78
N SER A 70 4.72 -5.20 1.91
CA SER A 70 5.92 -4.44 2.30
C SER A 70 5.62 -3.25 3.20
N TYR A 71 4.44 -2.63 3.06
CA TYR A 71 4.01 -1.49 3.87
C TYR A 71 3.06 -1.90 5.00
N LEU A 72 2.37 -3.04 4.83
CA LEU A 72 1.39 -3.56 5.76
C LEU A 72 1.73 -5.03 6.06
N PRO A 73 2.72 -5.29 6.93
CA PRO A 73 3.19 -6.64 7.23
C PRO A 73 2.18 -7.37 8.13
N LEU A 74 1.12 -7.91 7.53
CA LEU A 74 0.15 -8.76 8.22
C LEU A 74 0.78 -10.13 8.51
N THR A 75 0.48 -10.69 9.68
CA THR A 75 0.97 -12.01 10.04
C THR A 75 0.29 -13.09 9.19
N LYS A 76 0.97 -14.22 9.01
CA LYS A 76 0.38 -15.39 8.31
C LYS A 76 -0.93 -15.83 8.97
N GLU A 77 -0.98 -15.81 10.30
CA GLU A 77 -2.18 -16.13 11.06
C GLU A 77 -3.33 -15.18 10.74
N TYR A 78 -3.06 -13.87 10.71
CA TYR A 78 -4.08 -12.87 10.38
C TYR A 78 -4.62 -13.06 8.95
N LEU A 79 -3.74 -13.33 7.98
CA LEU A 79 -4.12 -13.56 6.58
C LEU A 79 -4.94 -14.85 6.38
N ASN A 80 -4.72 -15.86 7.23
CA ASN A 80 -5.44 -17.12 7.19
C ASN A 80 -6.72 -17.12 8.04
N THR A 81 -6.99 -16.06 8.80
CA THR A 81 -8.17 -15.95 9.63
C THR A 81 -9.35 -15.44 8.78
N PRO A 82 -10.48 -16.17 8.71
CA PRO A 82 -11.65 -15.70 7.98
C PRO A 82 -12.24 -14.44 8.59
N ILE A 83 -12.67 -13.53 7.73
CA ILE A 83 -13.43 -12.33 8.09
C ILE A 83 -14.91 -12.67 7.92
N SER A 84 -15.64 -12.71 9.03
CA SER A 84 -17.08 -12.85 9.05
C SER A 84 -17.76 -11.49 8.96
N ILE A 85 -18.73 -11.34 8.08
CA ILE A 85 -19.51 -10.12 7.90
C ILE A 85 -20.98 -10.50 8.07
N THR A 86 -21.70 -9.77 8.91
CA THR A 86 -23.15 -9.92 9.08
C THR A 86 -23.84 -8.62 8.66
N PHE A 87 -24.87 -8.74 7.82
CA PHE A 87 -25.69 -7.64 7.34
C PHE A 87 -26.91 -7.42 8.25
N GLU A 88 -27.55 -6.25 8.17
CA GLU A 88 -28.73 -5.92 8.99
C GLU A 88 -29.93 -6.84 8.75
N ASN A 89 -30.04 -7.43 7.56
CA ASN A 89 -31.09 -8.41 7.22
C ASN A 89 -30.81 -9.82 7.80
N GLY A 90 -29.71 -10.02 8.53
CA GLY A 90 -29.34 -11.29 9.14
C GLY A 90 -28.55 -12.22 8.23
N GLU A 91 -28.37 -11.88 6.94
CA GLU A 91 -27.47 -12.62 6.06
C GLU A 91 -26.01 -12.43 6.49
N SER A 92 -25.18 -13.42 6.21
CA SER A 92 -23.75 -13.38 6.56
C SER A 92 -22.89 -13.99 5.48
N VAL A 93 -21.64 -13.55 5.41
CA VAL A 93 -20.63 -14.04 4.47
C VAL A 93 -19.30 -14.13 5.18
N SER A 94 -18.53 -15.18 4.86
CA SER A 94 -17.18 -15.38 5.37
C SER A 94 -16.19 -15.31 4.22
N VAL A 95 -15.19 -14.44 4.34
CA VAL A 95 -14.19 -14.19 3.29
C VAL A 95 -12.77 -14.27 3.85
N ASN A 96 -11.82 -14.71 3.03
CA ASN A 96 -10.41 -14.71 3.37
C ASN A 96 -9.66 -13.69 2.52
N TYR A 97 -8.55 -13.15 3.05
CA TYR A 97 -7.61 -12.39 2.25
C TYR A 97 -7.02 -13.27 1.14
N LYS A 98 -6.76 -12.67 -0.02
CA LYS A 98 -6.04 -13.29 -1.13
C LYS A 98 -4.75 -12.53 -1.36
N ILE A 99 -3.63 -13.27 -1.44
CA ILE A 99 -2.33 -12.70 -1.76
C ILE A 99 -2.13 -12.80 -3.27
N TYR A 100 -1.90 -11.66 -3.91
CA TYR A 100 -1.53 -11.59 -5.32
C TYR A 100 -0.07 -11.19 -5.44
N ARG A 101 0.69 -11.95 -6.22
CA ARG A 101 2.05 -11.55 -6.61
C ARG A 101 1.94 -10.65 -7.82
N GLU A 102 2.31 -9.38 -7.64
CA GLU A 102 2.50 -8.48 -8.78
C GLU A 102 3.75 -8.94 -9.53
N THR A 103 3.57 -9.61 -10.67
CA THR A 103 4.66 -9.81 -11.60
C THR A 103 4.98 -8.43 -12.16
N ALA A 104 6.17 -7.90 -11.90
CA ALA A 104 6.64 -6.72 -12.59
C ALA A 104 6.41 -6.98 -14.09
N SER A 105 5.67 -6.10 -14.75
CA SER A 105 5.75 -6.02 -16.20
C SER A 105 7.21 -5.72 -16.48
N VAL A 106 7.98 -6.76 -16.82
CA VAL A 106 9.23 -6.57 -17.52
C VAL A 106 8.77 -5.87 -18.79
N SER A 107 8.89 -4.54 -18.83
CA SER A 107 8.90 -3.85 -20.10
C SER A 107 9.95 -4.61 -20.88
N ASN A 108 9.54 -5.29 -21.95
CA ASN A 108 10.46 -5.82 -22.94
C ASN A 108 11.10 -4.60 -23.61
N SER A 109 11.94 -3.87 -22.89
CA SER A 109 13.01 -3.10 -23.49
C SER A 109 13.90 -4.15 -24.13
N ASN A 110 13.57 -4.48 -25.38
CA ASN A 110 14.39 -5.26 -26.30
C ASN A 110 15.69 -4.50 -26.65
N GLU A 111 16.24 -3.69 -25.75
CA GLU A 111 17.66 -3.39 -25.76
C GLU A 111 18.35 -4.65 -25.27
N LYS A 112 18.73 -5.47 -26.25
CA LYS A 112 19.65 -6.58 -26.12
C LYS A 112 20.72 -6.25 -25.09
N LEU A 113 20.56 -6.76 -23.87
CA LEU A 113 21.66 -6.99 -22.95
C LEU A 113 22.54 -8.05 -23.61
N LYS A 114 23.40 -7.60 -24.53
CA LYS A 114 24.60 -8.32 -24.91
C LYS A 114 25.51 -8.31 -23.69
N GLN A 115 25.22 -9.17 -22.72
CA GLN A 115 26.20 -9.63 -21.74
C GLN A 115 27.17 -10.57 -22.47
N GLY A 116 27.93 -10.01 -23.41
CA GLY A 116 29.27 -10.51 -23.67
C GLY A 116 30.15 -9.99 -22.55
N ILE A 117 31.09 -10.81 -22.08
CA ILE A 117 32.11 -10.50 -21.06
C ILE A 117 32.58 -9.04 -21.27
N ARG A 118 32.06 -8.11 -20.45
CA ARG A 118 32.42 -6.70 -20.55
C ARG A 118 33.84 -6.54 -20.05
N LYS A 119 34.68 -5.86 -20.82
CA LYS A 119 35.97 -5.35 -20.33
C LYS A 119 35.70 -4.49 -19.08
N PRO A 120 36.64 -4.45 -18.11
CA PRO A 120 36.53 -3.55 -16.97
C PRO A 120 36.29 -2.12 -17.45
N LEU A 121 35.38 -1.40 -16.80
CA LEU A 121 35.15 0.02 -17.10
C LEU A 121 36.44 0.81 -16.93
N THR A 122 36.66 1.76 -17.82
CA THR A 122 37.77 2.69 -17.70
C THR A 122 37.56 3.66 -16.52
N GLU A 123 38.64 4.27 -16.02
CA GLU A 123 38.56 5.20 -14.89
C GLU A 123 37.66 6.41 -15.18
N GLU A 124 37.57 6.87 -16.44
CA GLU A 124 36.69 7.96 -16.84
C GLU A 124 35.21 7.55 -16.75
N GLU A 125 34.84 6.39 -17.28
CA GLU A 125 33.47 5.87 -17.19
C GLU A 125 33.05 5.66 -15.73
N THR A 126 33.99 5.26 -14.87
CA THR A 126 33.75 5.10 -13.44
C THR A 126 33.53 6.45 -12.74
N LYS A 127 34.31 7.47 -13.09
CA LYS A 127 34.15 8.84 -12.58
C LYS A 127 32.82 9.46 -13.01
N ASP A 128 32.42 9.26 -14.26
CA ASP A 128 31.13 9.75 -14.76
C ASP A 128 29.93 9.10 -14.06
N ILE A 129 29.99 7.79 -13.81
CA ILE A 129 28.95 7.09 -13.04
C ILE A 129 28.87 7.63 -11.60
N ILE A 130 30.03 7.87 -10.96
CA ILE A 130 30.07 8.42 -9.60
C ILE A 130 29.51 9.85 -9.55
N ASN A 131 29.89 10.70 -10.52
CA ASN A 131 29.40 12.07 -10.60
C ASN A 131 27.89 12.12 -10.89
N THR A 132 27.39 11.24 -11.75
CA THR A 132 25.95 11.14 -12.05
C THR A 132 25.17 10.69 -10.81
N LYS A 133 25.69 9.72 -10.03
CA LYS A 133 25.08 9.31 -8.76
C LYS A 133 25.06 10.44 -7.74
N LYS A 134 26.15 11.19 -7.59
CA LYS A 134 26.20 12.37 -6.71
C LYS A 134 25.17 13.42 -7.11
N ALA A 135 25.05 13.74 -8.39
CA ALA A 135 24.08 14.72 -8.88
C ALA A 135 22.61 14.28 -8.68
N LEU A 136 22.32 12.97 -8.74
CA LEU A 136 21.01 12.41 -8.44
C LEU A 136 20.69 12.48 -6.93
N ASP A 137 21.64 12.11 -6.07
CA ASP A 137 21.49 12.21 -4.61
C ASP A 137 21.29 13.67 -4.15
N GLU A 138 21.97 14.62 -4.80
CA GLU A 138 21.86 16.05 -4.50
C GLU A 138 20.49 16.61 -4.90
N ASN A 139 19.94 16.20 -6.05
CA ASN A 139 18.58 16.53 -6.48
C ASN A 139 17.50 15.93 -5.55
N ASP A 140 17.70 14.69 -5.09
CA ASP A 140 16.74 14.03 -4.20
C ASP A 140 16.70 14.71 -2.81
N ARG A 141 17.82 15.32 -2.40
CA ARG A 141 17.94 16.12 -1.18
C ARG A 141 17.27 17.50 -1.30
N ILE A 142 17.28 18.10 -2.49
CA ILE A 142 16.62 19.39 -2.78
C ILE A 142 15.08 19.24 -2.83
N THR A 143 14.58 18.08 -3.27
CA THR A 143 13.15 17.88 -3.59
C THR A 143 12.25 17.64 -2.36
N ARG A 144 12.79 17.56 -1.14
CA ARG A 144 12.00 17.34 0.11
C ARG A 144 11.60 18.62 0.84
N LYS A 145 11.29 19.66 0.08
CA LYS A 145 10.69 20.91 0.57
C LYS A 145 9.27 21.02 0.04
N PHE A 146 8.29 20.97 0.92
CA PHE A 146 6.88 21.16 0.59
C PHE A 146 6.44 22.55 1.05
N THR A 147 5.92 23.35 0.12
CA THR A 147 5.34 24.66 0.42
C THR A 147 3.84 24.59 0.19
N SER A 148 3.05 25.15 1.12
CA SER A 148 1.59 25.25 0.94
C SER A 148 1.26 26.16 -0.25
N LYS A 149 0.08 25.99 -0.86
CA LYS A 149 -0.34 26.78 -2.03
C LYS A 149 -0.43 28.29 -1.76
N ASP A 150 -0.67 28.67 -0.51
CA ASP A 150 -0.72 30.06 -0.05
C ASP A 150 0.63 30.59 0.45
N ASN A 151 1.73 29.83 0.26
CA ASN A 151 3.10 30.16 0.67
C ASN A 151 3.30 30.47 2.17
N ASN A 152 2.30 30.21 3.02
CA ASN A 152 2.37 30.53 4.44
C ASN A 152 3.04 29.43 5.28
N ILE A 153 3.17 28.21 4.74
CA ILE A 153 3.75 27.08 5.45
C ILE A 153 4.81 26.40 4.59
N HIS A 154 6.01 26.25 5.15
CA HIS A 154 7.12 25.51 4.55
C HIS A 154 7.51 24.32 5.44
N CYS A 155 7.51 23.13 4.87
CA CYS A 155 8.00 21.91 5.50
C CYS A 155 9.24 21.40 4.78
N SER A 156 10.36 21.29 5.50
CA SER A 156 11.58 20.65 5.02
C SER A 156 11.85 19.38 5.82
N PHE A 157 11.97 18.25 5.14
CA PHE A 157 12.44 17.01 5.78
C PHE A 157 13.97 16.95 5.76
N SER A 158 14.60 17.13 6.92
CA SER A 158 16.01 16.77 7.11
C SER A 158 16.10 15.29 7.46
N VAL A 159 16.64 14.47 6.57
CA VAL A 159 17.09 13.13 6.95
C VAL A 159 18.34 13.34 7.80
N ASN A 160 18.20 13.28 9.12
CA ASN A 160 19.35 13.07 9.98
C ASN A 160 19.88 11.68 9.66
N GLY A 161 21.01 11.64 8.95
CA GLY A 161 21.84 10.44 8.90
C GLY A 161 22.20 10.07 10.34
N VAL A 162 21.90 8.83 10.68
CA VAL A 162 22.38 8.18 11.91
C VAL A 162 23.91 8.34 11.94
N ASN A 163 24.41 9.01 12.96
CA ASN A 163 25.79 8.90 13.43
C ASN A 163 25.76 8.78 14.94
N ASN A 164 25.84 7.55 15.43
CA ASN A 164 26.83 7.05 16.39
C ASN A 164 26.66 5.55 16.57
#